data_AF-A0A813WIT3-F1
#
_entry.id   AF-A0A813WIT3-F1
#
_cell.length_a   1.000
_cell.length_b   1.000
_cell.length_c   1.000
_cell.angle_alpha   90.00
_cell.angle_beta   90.00
_cell.angle_gamma   90.00
#
_symmetry.space_group_name_H-M   'P 1'
#
loop_
_entity.id
_entity.type
_entity.pdbx_description
1 polymer ?
#
loop_
_entity_poly.entity_id
_entity_poly.type
_entity_poly.pdbx_seq_one_letter_code
_entity_poly.pdbx_strand_id
1 'polypeptide(L)'
;MGVILYGPSLVLSQVTGINIWFAVASCGLVCTIYTSIGGVKAVIWTDVIQAVMMFPGIIVSIVFGFIDAGGIVKAVETVSRGNRFQFWVITPDPSVRYSQFP
;
A
#
# COMPACT_ATOMS: atom_id res chain seq x y z
N MET A 1 1.51 13.70 10.46
CA MET A 1 1.05 12.49 11.20
C MET A 1 -0.27 11.92 10.68
N GLY A 2 -1.26 12.73 10.27
CA GLY A 2 -2.53 12.21 9.71
C GLY A 2 -2.42 11.37 8.42
N VAL A 3 -1.45 11.67 7.55
CA VAL A 3 -1.21 10.92 6.29
C VAL A 3 -0.86 9.45 6.55
N ILE A 4 -0.16 9.16 7.65
CA ILE A 4 0.29 7.80 7.98
C ILE A 4 -0.88 6.92 8.44
N LEU A 5 -1.86 7.50 9.14
CA LEU A 5 -3.08 6.79 9.55
C LEU A 5 -4.08 6.59 8.40
N TYR A 6 -4.00 7.41 7.35
CA TYR A 6 -4.93 7.34 6.23
C TYR A 6 -4.81 6.04 5.44
N GLY A 7 -3.59 5.56 5.17
CA GLY A 7 -3.32 4.30 4.46
C GLY A 7 -4.03 3.09 5.08
N PRO A 8 -3.75 2.73 6.35
CA PRO A 8 -4.41 1.59 7.00
C PRO A 8 -5.92 1.82 7.18
N SER A 9 -6.37 3.05 7.39
CA SER A 9 -7.80 3.35 7.53
C SER A 9 -8.57 3.20 6.23
N LEU A 10 -7.95 3.51 5.09
CA LEU A 10 -8.54 3.29 3.77
C LEU A 10 -8.70 1.79 3.50
N VAL A 11 -7.66 1.00 3.77
CA VAL A 11 -7.72 -0.46 3.64
C VAL A 11 -8.78 -1.04 4.57
N LEU A 12 -8.80 -0.62 5.84
CA LEU A 12 -9.79 -1.06 6.82
C LEU A 12 -11.22 -0.72 6.40
N SER A 13 -11.44 0.50 5.89
CA SER A 13 -12.72 0.94 5.35
C SER A 13 -13.15 0.13 4.13
N GLN A 14 -12.23 -0.23 3.23
CA GLN A 14 -12.54 -1.08 2.07
C GLN A 14 -12.91 -2.51 2.45
N VAL A 15 -12.29 -3.10 3.48
CA VAL A 15 -12.59 -4.48 3.90
C VAL A 15 -13.82 -4.59 4.81
N THR A 16 -14.12 -3.55 5.60
CA THR A 16 -15.26 -3.56 6.54
C THR A 16 -16.49 -2.78 6.05
N GLY A 17 -16.35 -1.93 5.03
CA GLY A 17 -17.42 -1.07 4.51
C GLY A 17 -17.79 0.12 5.42
N ILE A 18 -17.07 0.35 6.51
CA ILE A 18 -17.33 1.46 7.44
C ILE A 18 -16.76 2.79 6.90
N ASN A 19 -17.35 3.91 7.32
CA ASN A 19 -16.86 5.25 6.96
C ASN A 19 -15.40 5.44 7.43
N ILE A 20 -14.55 5.99 6.56
CA ILE A 20 -13.12 6.24 6.78
C ILE A 20 -12.87 6.98 8.11
N TRP A 21 -13.72 7.95 8.48
CA TRP A 21 -13.56 8.69 9.74
C TRP A 21 -13.64 7.79 10.97
N PHE A 22 -14.53 6.79 10.97
CA PHE A 22 -14.63 5.81 12.05
C PHE A 22 -13.45 4.82 12.03
N ALA A 23 -12.95 4.46 10.84
CA ALA A 23 -11.76 3.62 10.71
C ALA A 23 -10.49 4.31 11.24
N VAL A 24 -10.32 5.61 10.97
CA VAL A 24 -9.21 6.41 11.51
C VAL A 24 -9.30 6.51 13.03
N ALA A 25 -10.50 6.77 13.56
CA ALA A 25 -10.71 6.89 15.00
C ALA A 25 -10.42 5.57 15.73
N SER A 26 -10.87 4.43 15.20
CA SER A 26 -10.63 3.13 15.81
C SER A 26 -9.16 2.71 15.74
N CYS A 27 -8.49 2.93 14.59
CA CYS A 27 -7.07 2.65 14.43
C CYS A 27 -6.20 3.49 15.38
N GLY A 28 -6.48 4.79 15.50
CA GLY A 28 -5.80 5.67 16.44
C GLY A 28 -6.02 5.30 17.92
N LEU A 29 -7.24 4.88 18.26
CA LEU A 29 -7.58 4.48 19.63
C LEU A 29 -6.85 3.19 20.05
N VAL A 30 -6.87 2.17 19.19
CA VAL A 30 -6.10 0.93 19.42
C VAL A 30 -4.62 1.25 19.54
N CYS A 31 -4.10 2.11 18.65
CA CYS A 31 -2.70 2.54 18.66
C CYS A 31 -2.31 3.21 19.98
N THR A 32 -3.14 4.11 20.45
CA THR A 32 -2.93 4.85 21.70
C THR A 32 -2.96 3.92 22.92
N ILE A 33 -3.94 3.02 23.00
CA ILE A 33 -4.08 2.09 24.13
C ILE A 33 -2.87 1.15 24.23
N TYR A 34 -2.47 0.48 23.13
CA TYR A 34 -1.36 -0.48 23.19
C TYR A 34 -0.02 0.22 23.48
N THR A 35 0.19 1.43 22.93
CA THR A 35 1.40 2.22 23.17
C THR A 35 1.48 2.70 24.62
N SER A 36 0.34 3.12 25.19
CA SER A 36 0.27 3.63 26.56
C SER A 36 0.53 2.56 27.61
N ILE A 37 0.10 1.31 27.37
CA ILE A 37 0.28 0.19 28.31
C ILE A 37 1.71 -0.38 28.23
N GLY A 38 2.29 -0.44 27.03
CA GLY A 38 3.52 -1.19 26.79
C GLY A 38 4.82 -0.39 26.67
N GLY A 39 4.75 0.94 26.59
CA GLY A 39 5.92 1.81 26.41
C GLY A 39 6.73 1.50 25.14
N VAL A 40 7.99 1.96 25.08
CA VAL A 40 8.87 1.81 23.89
C VAL A 40 9.09 0.33 23.51
N LYS A 41 9.08 -0.59 24.47
CA LYS A 41 9.26 -2.03 24.20
C LYS A 41 8.11 -2.63 23.40
N ALA A 42 6.87 -2.25 23.69
CA ALA A 42 5.72 -2.74 22.92
C ALA A 42 5.72 -2.20 21.50
N VAL A 43 6.11 -0.94 21.30
CA VAL A 43 6.23 -0.33 19.96
C VAL A 43 7.24 -1.10 19.10
N ILE A 44 8.40 -1.48 19.68
CA ILE A 44 9.41 -2.27 18.98
C ILE A 44 8.84 -3.64 18.57
N TRP A 45 8.12 -4.30 19.48
CA TRP A 45 7.54 -5.61 19.17
C TRP A 45 6.50 -5.53 18.06
N THR A 46 5.66 -4.49 18.04
CA THR A 46 4.71 -4.25 16.96
C THR A 46 5.38 -3.90 15.63
N ASP A 47 6.49 -3.15 15.65
CA ASP A 47 7.24 -2.79 14.44
C ASP A 47 7.90 -4.02 13.80
N VAL A 48 8.48 -4.91 14.61
CA VAL A 48 9.03 -6.19 14.13
C VAL A 48 7.95 -7.05 13.48
N ILE A 49 6.77 -7.16 14.11
CA ILE A 49 5.65 -7.93 13.55
C ILE A 49 5.15 -7.30 12.26
N GLN A 50 5.01 -5.97 12.20
CA GLN A 50 4.60 -5.26 11.00
C GLN A 50 5.60 -5.48 9.84
N ALA A 51 6.90 -5.38 10.11
CA ALA A 51 7.95 -5.63 9.13
C ALA A 51 7.90 -7.08 8.62
N VAL A 52 7.81 -8.06 9.53
CA VAL A 52 7.75 -9.49 9.17
C VAL A 52 6.51 -9.83 8.35
N MET A 53 5.35 -9.21 8.63
CA MET A 53 4.12 -9.44 7.86
C MET A 53 4.12 -8.75 6.48
N MET A 54 4.84 -7.63 6.32
CA MET A 54 4.90 -6.91 5.05
C MET A 54 5.59 -7.73 3.94
N PHE A 55 6.70 -8.42 4.24
CA PHE A 55 7.44 -9.21 3.24
C PHE A 55 6.59 -10.27 2.52
N PRO A 56 5.92 -11.21 3.23
CA PRO A 56 5.08 -12.20 2.57
C PRO A 56 3.85 -11.56 1.91
N GLY A 57 3.28 -10.51 2.50
CA GLY A 57 2.15 -9.79 1.90
C GLY A 57 2.47 -9.22 0.52
N ILE A 58 3.68 -8.65 0.36
CA ILE A 58 4.17 -8.15 -0.93
C ILE A 58 4.41 -9.28 -1.93
N ILE A 59 5.03 -10.39 -1.49
CA ILE A 59 5.28 -11.53 -2.38
C ILE A 59 3.96 -12.12 -2.89
N VAL A 60 2.99 -12.31 -2.00
CA VAL A 60 1.67 -12.83 -2.36
C VAL A 60 0.94 -11.87 -3.29
N SER A 61 0.97 -10.55 -3.02
CA SER A 61 0.30 -9.58 -3.89
C SER A 61 0.89 -9.54 -5.31
N ILE A 62 2.22 -9.68 -5.43
CA ILE A 62 2.89 -9.78 -6.73
C ILE A 62 2.45 -11.05 -7.48
N VAL A 63 2.43 -12.21 -6.81
CA VAL A 63 2.02 -13.47 -7.43
C VAL A 63 0.56 -13.42 -7.90
N PHE A 64 -0.35 -12.94 -7.05
CA PHE A 64 -1.75 -12.76 -7.43
C PHE A 64 -1.91 -11.78 -8.60
N GLY A 65 -1.15 -10.69 -8.60
CA GLY A 65 -1.12 -9.74 -9.72
C GLY A 65 -0.70 -10.39 -11.04
N PHE A 66 0.29 -11.29 -11.02
CA PHE A 66 0.70 -12.03 -12.22
C PHE A 66 -0.33 -13.07 -12.67
N ILE A 67 -1.03 -13.72 -11.73
CA ILE A 67 -2.10 -14.67 -12.06
C ILE A 67 -3.26 -13.95 -12.73
N ASP A 68 -3.71 -12.82 -12.17
CA ASP A 68 -4.81 -12.01 -12.71
C ASP A 68 -4.44 -11.41 -14.09
N ALA A 69 -3.18 -11.05 -14.29
CA ALA A 69 -2.66 -10.59 -15.58
C ALA A 69 -2.55 -11.72 -16.64
N GLY A 70 -2.93 -12.96 -16.33
CA GLY A 70 -2.89 -14.09 -17.26
C GLY A 70 -1.53 -14.78 -17.37
N GLY A 71 -0.69 -14.63 -16.34
CA GLY A 71 0.65 -15.22 -16.23
C GLY A 71 1.79 -14.22 -16.47
N ILE A 72 3.00 -14.56 -16.01
CA ILE A 72 4.19 -13.70 -16.12
C ILE A 72 4.49 -13.35 -17.58
N VAL A 73 4.31 -14.29 -18.50
CA VAL A 73 4.59 -14.08 -19.93
C VAL A 73 3.64 -13.07 -20.55
N LYS A 74 2.32 -13.16 -20.28
CA LYS A 74 1.34 -12.19 -20.76
C LYS A 74 1.47 -10.84 -20.07
N ALA A 75 1.84 -10.81 -18.79
CA ALA A 75 2.13 -9.58 -18.07
C ALA A 75 3.33 -8.85 -18.70
N VAL A 76 4.44 -9.55 -18.97
CA VAL A 76 5.63 -8.99 -19.62
C VAL A 76 5.34 -8.58 -21.06
N GLU A 77 4.56 -9.37 -21.82
CA GLU A 77 4.14 -9.01 -23.17
C GLU A 77 3.23 -7.77 -23.17
N THR A 78 2.32 -7.65 -22.21
CA THR A 78 1.43 -6.48 -22.05
C THR A 78 2.23 -5.22 -21.68
N VAL A 79 3.22 -5.34 -20.79
CA VAL A 79 4.12 -4.22 -20.46
C VAL A 79 4.99 -3.85 -21.66
N SER A 80 5.48 -4.83 -22.43
CA SER A 80 6.29 -4.61 -23.62
C SER A 80 5.49 -4.00 -24.78
N ARG A 81 4.24 -4.42 -24.99
CA ARG A 81 3.33 -3.84 -26.00
C ARG A 81 2.81 -2.47 -25.62
N GLY A 82 2.56 -2.25 -24.33
CA GLY A 82 2.13 -0.96 -23.80
C GLY A 82 3.22 0.10 -23.79
N ASN A 83 4.45 -0.23 -24.20
CA ASN A 83 5.64 0.61 -24.06
C ASN A 83 5.77 1.17 -22.63
N ARG A 84 5.36 0.35 -21.63
CA ARG A 84 5.19 0.71 -20.21
C ARG A 84 6.44 0.50 -19.35
N PHE A 85 7.57 0.17 -19.97
CA PHE A 85 8.90 0.30 -19.36
C PHE A 85 9.30 1.79 -19.30
N GLN A 86 8.41 2.59 -18.72
CA GLN A 86 8.47 4.04 -18.67
C GLN A 86 9.27 4.46 -17.45
N PHE A 87 10.57 4.19 -17.46
CA PHE A 87 11.49 4.74 -16.46
C PHE A 87 11.72 6.24 -16.69
N TRP A 88 11.45 6.75 -17.90
CA TRP A 88 11.74 8.12 -18.34
C TRP A 88 10.73 8.61 -19.38
N VAL A 89 9.58 9.15 -18.93
CA VAL A 89 8.58 9.77 -19.82
C VAL A 89 8.53 11.26 -19.55
N ILE A 90 9.17 12.03 -20.43
CA ILE A 90 9.00 13.48 -20.51
C ILE A 90 8.03 13.73 -21.66
N THR A 91 6.76 13.90 -21.31
CA THR A 91 5.72 14.28 -22.29
C THR A 91 4.92 15.45 -21.71
N PRO A 92 4.82 16.58 -22.42
CA PRO A 92 4.10 17.78 -21.97
C PRO A 92 2.57 17.68 -22.17
N ASP A 93 2.00 16.48 -22.08
CA ASP A 93 0.55 16.25 -22.21
C ASP A 93 -0.09 16.20 -20.80
N PRO A 94 -1.05 17.09 -20.48
CA PRO A 94 -1.65 17.20 -19.14
C PRO A 94 -2.70 16.13 -18.82
N SER A 95 -3.02 15.23 -19.75
CA SER A 95 -3.93 14.10 -19.51
C SER A 95 -3.24 12.89 -18.88
N VAL A 96 -1.90 12.81 -18.96
CA VAL A 96 -1.12 11.74 -18.32
C VAL A 96 -0.76 12.10 -16.88
N ARG A 97 -1.24 11.28 -15.94
CA ARG A 97 -1.14 11.51 -14.48
C ARG A 97 0.27 11.33 -13.90
N TYR A 98 1.23 10.85 -14.71
CA TYR A 98 2.59 10.51 -14.32
C TYR A 98 3.63 11.23 -15.21
N SER A 99 3.57 12.56 -15.29
CA SER A 99 4.68 13.35 -15.82
C SER A 99 5.59 13.76 -14.65
N GLN A 100 6.81 13.22 -14.61
CA GLN A 100 7.87 13.82 -13.82
C GLN A 100 8.39 15.00 -14.64
N PHE A 101 7.87 16.19 -14.34
CA PHE A 101 8.40 17.43 -14.87
C PHE A 101 9.85 17.59 -14.38
N PRO A 102 10.82 17.95 -15.26
CA PRO A 102 12.11 18.43 -14.79
C PRO A 102 11.97 19.74 -13.99
#